data_AF-A0A7R7E1M5-F1
#
_entry.id   AF-A0A7R7E1M5-F1
#
_cell.length_a   1.000
_cell.length_b   1.000
_cell.length_c   1.000
_cell.angle_alpha   90.00
_cell.angle_beta   90.00
_cell.angle_gamma   90.00
#
_symmetry.space_group_name_H-M   'P 1'
#
loop_
_entity.id
_entity.type
_entity.pdbx_description
1 polymer ?
#
loop_
_entity_poly.entity_id
_entity_poly.type
_entity_poly.pdbx_seq_one_letter_code
_entity_poly.pdbx_strand_id
1 'polypeptide(L)'
;MSKKKTSCRAPEKIGKTIDPRVIIDCETLSKMQLRKRYRHEANTHRNMLTREKRHGAVIHPDFREFSSFLLRVGPVPALGATLDRIDNADPEYAPGKVRWADKRTQSNNKSDTLVFYYSRTNDTYTVFRLAKLQGVAPTTIRKRKERGWSDDEIIEGRRAALAPQQALMPSPRTASSRWARDIAFQRMAERYASMRENGEPEEVIATYECLMEEIPEHFSCVTRQQYERKFAKLWPQHRPHVIFDKLPIVQQQLIEKIDPDYVAKVRARESFCYAVKEDI
;
A
#
# COMPACT_ATOMS: atom_id res chain seq x y z
N MET A 1 41.83 -46.43 3.39
CA MET A 1 41.24 -45.21 3.98
C MET A 1 39.94 -44.89 3.26
N SER A 2 38.78 -45.03 3.92
CA SER A 2 37.47 -44.74 3.33
C SER A 2 36.66 -43.90 4.33
N LYS A 3 36.45 -42.61 4.00
CA LYS A 3 35.72 -41.67 4.84
C LYS A 3 34.22 -41.84 4.59
N LYS A 4 33.53 -42.50 5.54
CA LYS A 4 32.07 -42.61 5.58
C LYS A 4 31.46 -41.20 5.71
N LYS A 5 30.57 -40.82 4.79
CA LYS A 5 29.75 -39.61 4.89
C LYS A 5 28.67 -39.83 5.94
N THR A 6 28.85 -39.23 7.12
CA THR A 6 27.83 -39.18 8.17
C THR A 6 26.71 -38.25 7.70
N SER A 7 25.58 -38.84 7.28
CA SER A 7 24.34 -38.12 6.98
C SER A 7 23.78 -37.53 8.28
N CYS A 8 23.86 -36.20 8.43
CA CYS A 8 23.23 -35.48 9.53
C CYS A 8 21.70 -35.56 9.39
N ARG A 9 21.08 -36.46 10.16
CA ARG A 9 19.63 -36.53 10.33
C ARG A 9 19.16 -35.23 11.00
N ALA A 10 18.16 -34.57 10.42
CA ALA A 10 17.58 -33.36 11.00
C ALA A 10 17.05 -33.64 12.42
N PRO A 11 17.28 -32.75 13.41
CA PRO A 11 16.76 -32.96 14.75
C PRO A 11 15.23 -32.94 14.73
N GLU A 12 14.64 -34.02 15.23
CA GLU A 12 13.20 -34.16 15.44
C GLU A 12 12.67 -33.04 16.36
N LYS A 13 11.50 -32.49 16.02
CA LYS A 13 10.85 -31.41 16.77
C LYS A 13 10.43 -31.92 18.15
N ILE A 14 11.25 -31.69 19.17
CA ILE A 14 10.92 -31.94 20.57
C ILE A 14 9.75 -31.02 20.96
N GLY A 15 8.59 -31.60 21.25
CA GLY A 15 7.49 -30.89 21.91
C GLY A 15 8.01 -30.35 23.25
N LYS A 16 7.82 -29.05 23.49
CA LYS A 16 8.32 -28.37 24.70
C LYS A 16 7.74 -29.02 25.97
N THR A 17 8.48 -29.90 26.61
CA THR A 17 8.25 -30.29 28.01
C THR A 17 8.64 -29.11 28.89
N ILE A 18 7.68 -28.57 29.66
CA ILE A 18 7.92 -27.49 30.63
C ILE A 18 8.91 -28.01 31.68
N ASP A 19 9.91 -27.20 32.04
CA ASP A 19 10.91 -27.57 33.05
C ASP A 19 10.20 -27.85 34.39
N PRO A 20 10.37 -29.04 34.99
CA PRO A 20 9.75 -29.39 36.28
C PRO A 20 10.03 -28.37 37.39
N ARG A 21 11.17 -27.67 37.34
CA ARG A 21 11.52 -26.63 38.31
C ARG A 21 10.57 -25.44 38.27
N VAL A 22 10.08 -25.10 37.08
CA VAL A 22 9.14 -23.99 36.88
C VAL A 22 7.79 -24.31 37.51
N ILE A 23 7.37 -25.58 37.44
CA ILE A 23 6.13 -26.05 38.06
C ILE A 23 6.23 -25.89 39.58
N ILE A 24 7.31 -26.40 40.17
CA ILE A 24 7.57 -26.28 41.62
C ILE A 24 7.64 -24.80 42.04
N ASP A 25 8.37 -23.97 41.29
CA ASP A 25 8.49 -22.54 41.59
C ASP A 25 7.12 -21.84 41.55
N CYS A 26 6.25 -22.19 40.60
CA CYS A 26 4.90 -21.62 40.48
C CYS A 26 3.97 -22.03 41.63
N GLU A 27 4.17 -23.22 42.22
CA GLU A 27 3.37 -23.73 43.34
C GLU A 27 3.89 -23.23 44.70
N THR A 28 5.21 -23.06 44.84
CA THR A 28 5.86 -22.81 46.14
C THR A 28 6.21 -21.35 46.40
N LEU A 29 6.51 -20.56 45.36
CA LEU A 29 6.95 -19.18 45.52
C LEU A 29 5.78 -18.20 45.56
N SER A 30 5.88 -17.18 46.41
CA SER A 30 4.95 -16.04 46.35
C SER A 30 5.06 -15.29 45.02
N LYS A 31 4.01 -14.55 44.65
CA LYS A 31 3.98 -13.75 43.40
C LYS A 31 5.21 -12.83 43.26
N MET A 32 5.69 -12.25 44.35
CA MET A 32 6.86 -11.37 44.33
C MET A 32 8.18 -12.13 44.16
N GLN A 33 8.33 -13.27 44.84
CA GLN A 33 9.51 -14.11 44.69
C GLN A 33 9.61 -14.68 43.28
N LEU A 34 8.49 -15.17 42.71
CA LEU A 34 8.44 -15.69 41.36
C LEU A 34 8.84 -14.63 40.32
N ARG A 35 8.37 -13.39 40.48
CA ARG A 35 8.74 -12.27 39.59
C ARG A 35 10.18 -11.82 39.74
N LYS A 36 10.76 -11.96 40.93
CA LYS A 36 12.18 -11.67 41.18
C LYS A 36 13.07 -12.74 40.53
N ARG A 37 12.66 -14.02 40.61
CA ARG A 37 13.33 -15.17 40.01
C ARG A 37 13.32 -15.10 38.48
N TYR A 38 12.15 -14.89 37.89
CA TYR A 38 11.92 -14.84 36.43
C TYR A 38 11.73 -13.39 35.96
N ARG A 39 12.75 -12.55 36.19
CA ARG A 39 12.65 -11.10 36.00
C ARG A 39 12.32 -10.69 34.56
N HIS A 40 12.89 -11.40 33.58
CA HIS A 40 12.73 -11.06 32.16
C HIS A 40 11.34 -11.45 31.65
N GLU A 41 10.86 -12.61 32.05
CA GLU A 41 9.52 -13.12 31.78
C GLU A 41 8.48 -12.22 32.46
N ALA A 42 8.72 -11.81 33.71
CA ALA A 42 7.83 -10.90 34.44
C ALA A 42 7.73 -9.52 33.77
N ASN A 43 8.83 -9.00 33.23
CA ASN A 43 8.83 -7.77 32.45
C ASN A 43 8.03 -7.95 31.15
N THR A 44 8.21 -9.07 30.47
CA THR A 44 7.51 -9.38 29.21
C THR A 44 6.01 -9.53 29.41
N HIS A 45 5.60 -10.21 30.48
CA HIS A 45 4.21 -10.32 30.92
C HIS A 45 3.57 -8.94 31.18
N ARG A 46 4.28 -8.04 31.87
CA ARG A 46 3.82 -6.65 32.07
C ARG A 46 3.69 -5.88 30.76
N ASN A 47 4.65 -6.03 29.85
CA ASN A 47 4.61 -5.37 28.54
C ASN A 47 3.42 -5.86 27.71
N MET A 48 3.13 -7.16 27.73
CA MET A 48 1.95 -7.75 27.10
C MET A 48 0.65 -7.13 27.64
N LEU A 49 0.47 -7.11 28.97
CA LEU A 49 -0.70 -6.46 29.61
C LEU A 49 -0.82 -4.96 29.28
N THR A 50 0.31 -4.29 29.09
CA THR A 50 0.31 -2.86 28.69
C THR A 50 -0.15 -2.68 27.24
N ARG A 51 0.13 -3.64 26.34
CA ARG A 51 -0.30 -3.59 24.93
C ARG A 51 -1.81 -3.71 24.78
N GLU A 52 -2.48 -4.46 25.65
CA GLU A 52 -3.95 -4.46 25.71
C GLU A 52 -4.48 -3.05 25.95
N LYS A 53 -3.95 -2.36 26.97
CA LYS A 53 -4.41 -1.00 27.33
C LYS A 53 -4.11 0.06 26.26
N ARG A 54 -3.00 -0.06 25.55
CA ARG A 54 -2.51 0.98 24.60
C ARG A 54 -2.89 0.73 23.14
N HIS A 55 -2.99 -0.54 22.73
CA HIS A 55 -3.11 -0.94 21.34
C HIS A 55 -4.30 -1.89 21.10
N GLY A 56 -5.13 -2.17 22.10
CA GLY A 56 -6.31 -3.03 21.95
C GLY A 56 -5.99 -4.50 21.71
N ALA A 57 -4.81 -4.97 22.12
CA ALA A 57 -4.48 -6.41 22.02
C ALA A 57 -5.39 -7.24 22.93
N VAL A 58 -5.90 -8.37 22.43
CA VAL A 58 -6.73 -9.28 23.22
C VAL A 58 -5.83 -10.22 24.02
N ILE A 59 -6.11 -10.42 25.31
CA ILE A 59 -5.30 -11.30 26.18
C ILE A 59 -6.20 -12.37 26.77
N HIS A 60 -5.84 -13.63 26.54
CA HIS A 60 -6.55 -14.78 27.07
C HIS A 60 -6.48 -14.81 28.62
N PRO A 61 -7.55 -15.24 29.33
CA PRO A 61 -7.57 -15.30 30.80
C PRO A 61 -6.38 -16.02 31.44
N ASP A 62 -5.92 -17.14 30.85
CA ASP A 62 -4.73 -17.89 31.29
C ASP A 62 -3.45 -17.05 31.37
N PHE A 63 -3.38 -15.92 30.67
CA PHE A 63 -2.20 -15.05 30.64
C PHE A 63 -2.33 -13.84 31.58
N ARG A 64 -3.43 -13.71 32.33
CA ARG A 64 -3.63 -12.62 33.31
C ARG A 64 -2.68 -12.76 34.50
N GLU A 65 -2.58 -13.97 35.04
CA GLU A 65 -1.68 -14.29 36.14
C GLU A 65 -0.29 -14.70 35.62
N PHE A 66 0.75 -14.24 36.32
CA PHE A 66 2.13 -14.48 35.87
C PHE A 66 2.54 -15.95 35.97
N SER A 67 2.09 -16.67 37.00
CA SER A 67 2.34 -18.11 37.15
C SER A 67 1.73 -18.91 36.00
N SER A 68 0.47 -18.64 35.67
CA SER A 68 -0.23 -19.27 34.54
C SER A 68 0.44 -18.97 33.19
N PHE A 69 0.85 -17.72 32.97
CA PHE A 69 1.66 -17.35 31.80
C PHE A 69 2.97 -18.16 31.72
N LEU A 70 3.71 -18.27 32.84
CA LEU A 70 4.98 -18.96 32.89
C LEU A 70 4.83 -20.47 32.67
N LEU A 71 3.77 -21.08 33.20
CA LEU A 71 3.45 -22.50 32.97
C LEU A 71 3.10 -22.77 31.51
N ARG A 72 2.34 -21.90 30.86
CA ARG A 72 1.91 -22.10 29.46
C ARG A 72 2.99 -21.79 28.44
N VAL A 73 3.81 -20.76 28.67
CA VAL A 73 4.80 -20.25 27.71
C VAL A 73 6.21 -20.79 27.99
N GLY A 74 6.52 -21.02 29.27
CA GLY A 74 7.83 -21.43 29.75
C GLY A 74 8.82 -20.26 29.92
N PRO A 75 9.98 -20.52 30.55
CA PRO A 75 11.04 -19.54 30.71
C PRO A 75 11.66 -19.17 29.34
N VAL A 76 12.35 -18.04 29.30
CA VAL A 76 13.03 -17.63 28.07
C VAL A 76 14.12 -18.65 27.71
N PRO A 77 14.14 -19.18 26.48
CA PRO A 77 15.08 -20.23 26.08
C PRO A 77 16.49 -19.69 25.79
N ALA A 78 16.63 -18.39 25.47
CA ALA A 78 17.90 -17.77 25.12
C ALA A 78 17.91 -16.27 25.43
N LEU A 79 19.06 -15.75 25.86
CA LEU A 79 19.27 -14.32 26.11
C LEU A 79 18.89 -13.50 24.87
N GLY A 80 18.01 -12.51 25.06
CA GLY A 80 17.54 -11.63 23.99
C GLY A 80 16.31 -12.14 23.22
N ALA A 81 15.77 -13.32 23.55
CA ALA A 81 14.45 -13.72 23.08
C ALA A 81 13.35 -12.83 23.68
N THR A 82 12.34 -12.52 22.87
CA THR A 82 11.17 -11.73 23.29
C THR A 82 9.88 -12.46 22.92
N LEU A 83 8.77 -12.09 23.56
CA LEU A 83 7.48 -12.70 23.29
C LEU A 83 6.93 -12.17 21.97
N ASP A 84 6.64 -13.11 21.07
CA ASP A 84 6.16 -12.88 19.72
C ASP A 84 4.87 -13.67 19.49
N ARG A 85 3.91 -13.08 18.76
CA ARG A 85 2.70 -13.80 18.32
C ARG A 85 3.07 -14.66 17.12
N ILE A 86 2.66 -15.92 17.08
CA ILE A 86 3.00 -16.82 15.97
C ILE A 86 2.38 -16.32 14.67
N ASP A 87 1.13 -15.90 14.74
CA ASP A 87 0.44 -15.17 13.68
C ASP A 87 0.25 -13.72 14.14
N ASN A 88 0.74 -12.77 13.35
CA ASN A 88 0.64 -11.35 13.66
C ASN A 88 -0.69 -10.72 13.18
N ALA A 89 -1.45 -11.42 12.32
CA ALA A 89 -2.80 -11.01 11.91
C ALA A 89 -3.82 -11.23 13.04
N ASP A 90 -3.59 -12.22 13.89
CA ASP A 90 -4.37 -12.45 15.11
C ASP A 90 -3.92 -11.50 16.23
N PRO A 91 -4.80 -10.60 16.74
CA PRO A 91 -4.44 -9.69 17.81
C PRO A 91 -4.27 -10.39 19.18
N GLU A 92 -4.71 -11.64 19.32
CA GLU A 92 -4.80 -12.35 20.60
C GLU A 92 -3.48 -12.94 21.12
N TYR A 93 -3.22 -12.75 22.41
CA TYR A 93 -2.21 -13.47 23.18
C TYR A 93 -2.86 -14.64 23.92
N ALA A 94 -2.72 -15.86 23.39
CA ALA A 94 -3.24 -17.08 23.99
C ALA A 94 -2.20 -18.23 24.00
N PRO A 95 -2.38 -19.26 24.86
CA PRO A 95 -1.60 -20.48 24.78
C PRO A 95 -1.61 -21.05 23.36
N GLY A 96 -0.45 -21.43 22.83
CA GLY A 96 -0.32 -21.95 21.46
C GLY A 96 -0.34 -20.88 20.35
N LYS A 97 -0.68 -19.62 20.65
CA LYS A 97 -0.62 -18.49 19.70
C LYS A 97 0.63 -17.62 19.87
N VAL A 98 1.42 -17.86 20.90
CA VAL A 98 2.63 -17.07 21.21
C VAL A 98 3.85 -17.96 21.34
N ARG A 99 5.03 -17.38 21.08
CA ARG A 99 6.32 -18.05 21.24
C ARG A 99 7.41 -17.07 21.69
N TRP A 100 8.44 -17.61 22.32
CA TRP A 100 9.72 -16.91 22.42
C TRP A 100 10.40 -16.91 21.06
N ALA A 101 10.79 -15.72 20.59
CA ALA A 101 11.45 -15.53 19.30
C ALA A 101 12.69 -14.65 19.47
N ASP A 102 13.73 -14.93 18.69
CA ASP A 102 14.87 -14.01 18.56
C ASP A 102 14.47 -12.77 17.75
N LYS A 103 15.28 -11.71 17.83
CA LYS A 103 15.04 -10.44 17.12
C LYS A 103 14.85 -10.65 15.60
N ARG A 104 15.56 -11.61 15.01
CA ARG A 104 15.48 -11.95 13.59
C ARG A 104 14.14 -12.58 13.23
N THR A 105 13.68 -13.55 14.01
CA THR A 105 12.40 -14.26 13.83
C THR A 105 11.23 -13.30 14.01
N GLN A 106 11.27 -12.46 15.05
CA GLN A 106 10.25 -11.42 15.24
C GLN A 106 10.24 -10.41 14.10
N SER A 107 11.40 -10.01 13.58
CA SER A 107 11.47 -9.10 12.42
C SER A 107 10.89 -9.70 11.14
N ASN A 108 11.06 -11.01 10.94
CA ASN A 108 10.45 -11.74 9.82
C ASN A 108 8.93 -11.96 10.00
N ASN A 109 8.41 -11.77 11.20
CA ASN A 109 7.01 -12.00 11.54
C ASN A 109 6.19 -10.71 11.64
N LYS A 110 6.82 -9.56 11.38
CA LYS A 110 6.12 -8.28 11.30
C LYS A 110 5.19 -8.29 10.09
N SER A 111 4.01 -7.69 10.24
CA SER A 111 3.03 -7.51 9.15
C SER A 111 3.56 -6.67 7.98
N ASP A 112 4.71 -6.00 8.11
CA ASP A 112 5.42 -5.33 7.03
C ASP A 112 6.34 -6.27 6.22
N THR A 113 6.43 -7.55 6.60
CA THR A 113 7.27 -8.53 5.89
C THR A 113 6.58 -8.91 4.59
N LEU A 114 7.12 -8.42 3.46
CA LEU A 114 6.64 -8.80 2.14
C LEU A 114 6.75 -10.32 1.95
N VAL A 115 5.61 -10.94 1.66
CA VAL A 115 5.49 -12.36 1.27
C VAL A 115 5.28 -12.40 -0.23
N PHE A 116 6.00 -13.29 -0.90
CA PHE A 116 5.88 -13.55 -2.33
C PHE A 116 5.30 -14.94 -2.52
N TYR A 117 4.35 -15.06 -3.43
CA TYR A 117 3.70 -16.31 -3.76
C TYR A 117 4.27 -16.90 -5.05
N TYR A 118 4.66 -18.17 -5.03
CA TYR A 118 5.15 -18.85 -6.23
C TYR A 118 4.01 -19.57 -6.94
N SER A 119 3.60 -19.06 -8.11
CA SER A 119 2.47 -19.61 -8.87
C SER A 119 2.67 -21.07 -9.30
N ARG A 120 3.92 -21.49 -9.50
CA ARG A 120 4.26 -22.82 -10.03
C ARG A 120 4.26 -23.95 -9.01
N THR A 121 4.58 -23.65 -7.75
CA THR A 121 4.63 -24.66 -6.68
C THR A 121 3.68 -24.39 -5.53
N ASN A 122 2.92 -23.28 -5.57
CA ASN A 122 2.01 -22.84 -4.51
C ASN A 122 2.74 -22.59 -3.17
N ASP A 123 4.05 -22.36 -3.21
CA ASP A 123 4.88 -22.06 -2.05
C ASP A 123 4.91 -20.57 -1.73
N THR A 124 5.10 -20.24 -0.46
CA THR A 124 5.31 -18.86 0.00
C THR A 124 6.75 -18.61 0.44
N TYR A 125 7.27 -17.46 0.04
CA TYR A 125 8.62 -17.02 0.34
C TYR A 125 8.63 -15.63 0.97
N THR A 126 9.32 -15.47 2.09
CA THR A 126 9.57 -14.15 2.67
C THR A 126 10.79 -13.50 2.02
N VAL A 127 10.88 -12.16 2.07
CA VAL A 127 12.06 -11.39 1.60
C VAL A 127 13.38 -12.00 2.07
N PHE A 128 13.48 -12.38 3.35
CA PHE A 128 14.70 -12.91 3.93
C PHE A 128 15.05 -14.30 3.39
N ARG A 129 14.03 -15.16 3.19
CA ARG A 129 14.21 -16.48 2.60
C ARG A 129 14.74 -16.35 1.17
N LEU A 130 14.19 -15.43 0.38
CA LEU A 130 14.66 -15.17 -0.99
C LEU A 130 16.06 -14.56 -1.03
N ALA A 131 16.34 -13.59 -0.18
CA ALA A 131 17.66 -12.98 -0.06
C ALA A 131 18.74 -14.03 0.21
N LYS A 132 18.47 -14.95 1.14
CA LYS A 132 19.39 -16.05 1.47
C LYS A 132 19.51 -17.05 0.33
N LEU A 133 18.41 -17.43 -0.30
CA LEU A 133 18.38 -18.43 -1.38
C LEU A 133 19.14 -17.93 -2.63
N GLN A 134 19.02 -16.65 -2.94
CA GLN A 134 19.61 -16.04 -4.14
C GLN A 134 20.95 -15.37 -3.88
N GLY A 135 21.43 -15.31 -2.64
CA GLY A 135 22.68 -14.64 -2.27
C GLY A 135 22.65 -13.12 -2.49
N VAL A 136 21.48 -12.48 -2.40
CA VAL A 136 21.32 -11.03 -2.59
C VAL A 136 20.87 -10.33 -1.31
N ALA A 137 21.13 -9.03 -1.20
CA ALA A 137 20.63 -8.24 -0.08
C ALA A 137 19.08 -8.20 -0.07
N PRO A 138 18.41 -8.20 1.10
CA PRO A 138 16.96 -8.02 1.21
C PRO A 138 16.43 -6.75 0.53
N THR A 139 17.25 -5.69 0.49
CA THR A 139 16.96 -4.45 -0.21
C THR A 139 16.85 -4.65 -1.73
N THR A 140 17.59 -5.60 -2.31
CA THR A 140 17.50 -5.96 -3.73
C THR A 140 16.14 -6.59 -4.05
N ILE A 141 15.66 -7.50 -3.19
CA ILE A 141 14.34 -8.12 -3.32
C ILE A 141 13.23 -7.06 -3.24
N ARG A 142 13.32 -6.13 -2.28
CA ARG A 142 12.38 -5.00 -2.15
C ARG A 142 12.39 -4.11 -3.41
N LYS A 143 13.58 -3.74 -3.90
CA LYS A 143 13.73 -2.97 -5.13
C LYS A 143 13.17 -3.68 -6.37
N ARG A 144 13.22 -5.01 -6.44
CA ARG A 144 12.60 -5.76 -7.54
C ARG A 144 11.07 -5.63 -7.51
N LYS A 145 10.45 -5.74 -6.33
CA LYS A 145 9.02 -5.50 -6.17
C LYS A 145 8.63 -4.05 -6.49
N GLU A 146 9.40 -3.07 -6.02
CA GLU A 146 9.21 -1.64 -6.35
C GLU A 146 9.33 -1.36 -7.86
N ARG A 147 10.19 -2.11 -8.56
CA ARG A 147 10.34 -2.07 -10.03
C ARG A 147 9.27 -2.86 -10.79
N GLY A 148 8.27 -3.37 -10.08
CA GLY A 148 7.13 -4.09 -10.68
C GLY A 148 7.44 -5.50 -11.16
N TRP A 149 8.47 -6.17 -10.62
CA TRP A 149 8.67 -7.59 -10.90
C TRP A 149 7.50 -8.40 -10.32
N SER A 150 7.10 -9.45 -11.04
CA SER A 150 6.12 -10.40 -10.52
C SER A 150 6.72 -11.21 -9.37
N ASP A 151 5.88 -11.79 -8.51
CA ASP A 151 6.36 -12.60 -7.39
C ASP A 151 7.20 -13.78 -7.91
N ASP A 152 6.79 -14.41 -9.01
CA ASP A 152 7.55 -15.49 -9.67
C ASP A 152 8.93 -15.02 -10.14
N GLU A 153 9.02 -13.86 -10.81
CA GLU A 153 10.31 -13.29 -11.24
C GLU A 153 11.21 -12.96 -10.05
N ILE A 154 10.63 -12.47 -8.97
CA ILE A 154 11.35 -12.16 -7.73
C ILE A 154 11.88 -13.44 -7.10
N ILE A 155 11.10 -14.52 -7.09
CA ILE A 155 11.46 -15.84 -6.55
C ILE A 155 12.54 -16.51 -7.40
N GLU A 156 12.44 -16.41 -8.72
CA GLU A 156 13.41 -16.99 -9.67
C GLU A 156 14.68 -16.15 -9.80
N GLY A 157 14.69 -14.91 -9.31
CA GLY A 157 15.84 -14.02 -9.31
C GLY A 157 16.26 -13.49 -10.69
N ARG A 158 15.46 -13.79 -11.73
CA ARG A 158 15.65 -13.40 -13.12
C ARG A 158 14.36 -12.78 -13.65
N ARG A 159 14.49 -11.64 -14.34
CA ARG A 159 13.36 -11.04 -15.05
C ARG A 159 13.12 -11.85 -16.32
N ALA A 160 11.91 -12.30 -16.57
CA ALA A 160 11.58 -12.83 -17.88
C ALA A 160 11.69 -11.66 -18.88
N ALA A 161 12.26 -11.91 -20.07
CA ALA A 161 12.16 -10.93 -21.14
C ALA A 161 10.67 -10.79 -21.50
N LEU A 162 10.05 -9.67 -21.11
CA LEU A 162 8.62 -9.46 -21.33
C LEU A 162 8.34 -9.20 -22.80
N ALA A 163 7.49 -10.04 -23.41
CA ALA A 163 6.55 -9.58 -24.42
C ALA A 163 5.64 -8.51 -23.79
N PRO A 164 5.22 -7.46 -24.52
CA PRO A 164 4.61 -6.29 -23.92
C PRO A 164 3.18 -6.58 -23.47
N GLN A 165 2.97 -6.75 -22.17
CA GLN A 165 1.63 -6.68 -21.56
C GLN A 165 1.65 -5.73 -20.35
N GLN A 166 0.94 -4.62 -20.55
CA GLN A 166 0.33 -3.68 -19.61
C GLN A 166 1.02 -3.49 -18.24
N ALA A 167 1.90 -2.50 -18.18
CA ALA A 167 2.46 -2.00 -16.94
C ALA A 167 1.40 -1.22 -16.12
N LEU A 168 0.99 -1.79 -14.99
CA LEU A 168 0.42 -1.02 -13.88
C LEU A 168 1.46 0.03 -13.44
N MET A 169 1.09 1.30 -13.52
CA MET A 169 1.91 2.49 -13.28
C MET A 169 2.57 2.49 -11.88
N PRO A 170 3.87 2.83 -11.74
CA PRO A 170 4.50 3.02 -10.44
C PRO A 170 4.15 4.37 -9.80
N SER A 171 3.98 4.38 -8.47
CA SER A 171 3.75 5.57 -7.64
C SER A 171 4.95 6.53 -7.70
N PRO A 172 4.81 7.82 -8.08
CA PRO A 172 5.94 8.73 -8.12
C PRO A 172 6.04 9.56 -6.84
N ARG A 173 7.12 9.34 -6.08
CA ARG A 173 7.66 10.38 -5.18
C ARG A 173 9.02 10.84 -5.71
N THR A 174 9.14 12.16 -5.83
CA THR A 174 10.32 13.00 -6.17
C THR A 174 10.65 13.22 -7.66
N ALA A 175 9.76 13.94 -8.36
CA ALA A 175 10.08 14.72 -9.56
C ALA A 175 9.10 15.90 -9.72
N SER A 176 8.96 16.77 -8.71
CA SER A 176 7.70 17.50 -8.46
C SER A 176 7.39 18.74 -9.31
N SER A 177 8.04 19.00 -10.45
CA SER A 177 7.67 20.17 -11.28
C SER A 177 7.57 19.96 -12.79
N ARG A 178 8.11 18.87 -13.34
CA ARG A 178 7.76 18.40 -14.69
C ARG A 178 6.55 17.47 -14.60
N TRP A 179 6.65 16.45 -13.76
CA TRP A 179 5.60 15.44 -13.58
C TRP A 179 4.28 16.02 -13.08
N ALA A 180 4.26 17.00 -12.17
CA ALA A 180 2.99 17.53 -11.67
C ALA A 180 2.19 18.26 -12.77
N ARG A 181 2.87 19.00 -13.65
CA ARG A 181 2.24 19.67 -14.80
C ARG A 181 1.84 18.66 -15.86
N ASP A 182 2.70 17.68 -16.14
CA ASP A 182 2.41 16.60 -17.10
C ASP A 182 1.23 15.74 -16.63
N ILE A 183 1.16 15.42 -15.34
CA ILE A 183 0.04 14.70 -14.71
C ILE A 183 -1.24 15.54 -14.77
N ALA A 184 -1.17 16.85 -14.51
CA ALA A 184 -2.34 17.73 -14.59
C ALA A 184 -2.85 17.84 -16.04
N PHE A 185 -1.95 17.97 -17.01
CA PHE A 185 -2.26 17.98 -18.45
C PHE A 185 -2.91 16.66 -18.88
N GLN A 186 -2.33 15.53 -18.45
CA GLN A 186 -2.84 14.20 -18.78
C GLN A 186 -4.23 13.96 -18.17
N ARG A 187 -4.43 14.31 -16.90
CA ARG A 187 -5.74 14.22 -16.23
C ARG A 187 -6.80 15.08 -16.90
N MET A 188 -6.42 16.26 -17.39
CA MET A 188 -7.34 17.13 -18.13
C MET A 188 -7.72 16.49 -19.47
N ALA A 189 -6.75 15.94 -20.20
CA ALA A 189 -7.01 15.22 -21.45
C ALA A 189 -7.94 14.01 -21.25
N GLU A 190 -7.72 13.23 -20.19
CA GLU A 190 -8.55 12.08 -19.81
C GLU A 190 -9.98 12.51 -19.44
N ARG A 191 -10.15 13.62 -18.72
CA ARG A 191 -11.46 14.18 -18.40
C ARG A 191 -12.27 14.47 -19.65
N TYR A 192 -11.68 15.17 -20.62
CA TYR A 192 -12.34 15.48 -21.90
C TYR A 192 -12.58 14.23 -22.76
N ALA A 193 -11.67 13.26 -22.74
CA ALA A 193 -11.88 11.98 -23.41
C ALA A 193 -13.09 11.22 -22.84
N SER A 194 -13.23 11.21 -21.51
CA SER A 194 -14.38 10.57 -20.84
C SER A 194 -15.70 11.29 -21.14
N MET A 195 -15.72 12.63 -21.16
CA MET A 195 -16.91 13.41 -21.58
C MET A 195 -17.35 13.04 -23.00
N ARG A 196 -16.39 12.91 -23.93
CA ARG A 196 -16.67 12.48 -25.30
C ARG A 196 -17.26 11.09 -25.39
N GLU A 197 -16.76 10.15 -24.59
CA GLU A 197 -17.23 8.76 -24.56
C GLU A 197 -18.66 8.66 -24.01
N ASN A 198 -18.97 9.47 -22.99
CA ASN A 198 -20.28 9.50 -22.35
C ASN A 198 -21.32 10.32 -23.13
N GLY A 199 -20.91 11.02 -24.21
CA GLY A 199 -21.79 11.88 -25.00
C GLY A 199 -22.13 13.22 -24.32
N GLU A 200 -21.43 13.55 -23.24
CA GLU A 200 -21.63 14.79 -22.49
C GLU A 200 -20.96 15.98 -23.20
N PRO A 201 -21.51 17.21 -23.06
CA PRO A 201 -20.85 18.40 -23.56
C PRO A 201 -19.47 18.58 -22.91
N GLU A 202 -18.49 19.06 -23.68
CA GLU A 202 -17.10 19.23 -23.23
C GLU A 202 -16.94 20.50 -22.36
N GLU A 203 -17.73 20.63 -21.30
CA GLU A 203 -17.77 21.84 -20.48
C GLU A 203 -16.44 22.10 -19.74
N VAL A 204 -15.97 23.35 -19.82
CA VAL A 204 -14.77 23.80 -19.08
C VAL A 204 -15.06 23.79 -17.58
N ILE A 205 -16.16 24.43 -17.20
CA ILE A 205 -16.81 24.42 -15.89
C ILE A 205 -18.32 24.37 -16.14
N ALA A 206 -19.12 23.95 -15.16
CA ALA A 206 -20.58 23.99 -15.29
C ALA A 206 -21.05 25.41 -15.69
N THR A 207 -22.03 25.50 -16.59
CA THR A 207 -22.56 26.80 -17.06
C THR A 207 -23.12 27.63 -15.90
N TYR A 208 -23.16 28.96 -16.07
CA TYR A 208 -23.67 29.85 -15.02
C TYR A 208 -25.13 29.51 -14.69
N GLU A 209 -25.91 29.21 -15.74
CA GLU A 209 -27.31 28.81 -15.67
C GLU A 209 -27.47 27.49 -14.88
N CYS A 210 -26.71 26.43 -15.23
CA CYS A 210 -26.72 25.17 -14.46
C CYS A 210 -26.33 25.38 -13.00
N LEU A 211 -25.31 26.21 -12.71
CA LEU A 211 -24.87 26.46 -11.34
C LEU A 211 -25.92 27.21 -10.49
N MET A 212 -26.70 28.09 -11.12
CA MET A 212 -27.83 28.76 -10.48
C MET A 212 -29.00 27.80 -10.20
N GLU A 213 -29.24 26.83 -11.08
CA GLU A 213 -30.35 25.88 -10.97
C GLU A 213 -30.03 24.75 -9.98
N GLU A 214 -28.83 24.15 -10.04
CA GLU A 214 -28.49 22.96 -9.26
C GLU A 214 -28.06 23.27 -7.83
N ILE A 215 -27.40 24.42 -7.60
CA ILE A 215 -26.84 24.78 -6.28
C ILE A 215 -27.08 26.26 -5.93
N PRO A 216 -28.35 26.72 -5.89
CA PRO A 216 -28.68 28.13 -5.69
C PRO A 216 -28.15 28.70 -4.37
N GLU A 217 -28.13 27.91 -3.29
CA GLU A 217 -27.66 28.36 -1.97
C GLU A 217 -26.17 28.73 -1.95
N HIS A 218 -25.35 28.02 -2.72
CA HIS A 218 -23.89 28.21 -2.74
C HIS A 218 -23.43 29.16 -3.84
N PHE A 219 -24.26 29.36 -4.87
CA PHE A 219 -23.89 30.12 -6.06
C PHE A 219 -24.64 31.46 -6.18
N SER A 220 -25.69 31.70 -5.39
CA SER A 220 -26.47 32.98 -5.39
C SER A 220 -25.64 34.24 -5.11
N CYS A 221 -24.49 34.11 -4.45
CA CYS A 221 -23.56 35.21 -4.18
C CYS A 221 -22.56 35.46 -5.32
N VAL A 222 -22.51 34.58 -6.34
CA VAL A 222 -21.58 34.66 -7.47
C VAL A 222 -22.25 35.39 -8.63
N THR A 223 -21.70 36.54 -9.02
CA THR A 223 -22.23 37.27 -10.17
C THR A 223 -21.77 36.64 -11.49
N ARG A 224 -22.55 36.86 -12.57
CA ARG A 224 -22.15 36.46 -13.93
C ARG A 224 -20.75 36.96 -14.31
N GLN A 225 -20.39 38.18 -13.90
CA GLN A 225 -19.06 38.74 -14.14
C GLN A 225 -17.94 37.98 -13.39
N GLN A 226 -18.21 37.52 -12.17
CA GLN A 226 -17.26 36.69 -11.41
C GLN A 226 -17.09 35.31 -12.04
N TYR A 227 -18.18 34.73 -12.56
CA TYR A 227 -18.13 33.51 -13.35
C TYR A 227 -17.26 33.67 -14.60
N GLU A 228 -17.48 34.72 -15.41
CA GLU A 228 -16.68 34.98 -16.62
C GLU A 228 -15.19 35.15 -16.30
N ARG A 229 -14.86 35.86 -15.22
CA ARG A 229 -13.46 36.02 -14.75
C ARG A 229 -12.83 34.69 -14.36
N LYS A 230 -13.59 33.82 -13.68
CA LYS A 230 -13.13 32.47 -13.29
C LYS A 230 -12.92 31.60 -14.53
N PHE A 231 -13.85 31.63 -15.48
CA PHE A 231 -13.73 30.93 -16.76
C PHE A 231 -12.47 31.36 -17.52
N ALA A 232 -12.26 32.67 -17.66
CA ALA A 232 -11.08 33.23 -18.34
C ALA A 232 -9.76 32.76 -17.70
N LYS A 233 -9.71 32.65 -16.37
CA LYS A 233 -8.54 32.18 -15.63
C LYS A 233 -8.23 30.69 -15.87
N LEU A 234 -9.27 29.88 -16.06
CA LEU A 234 -9.14 28.44 -16.30
C LEU A 234 -8.84 28.13 -17.77
N TRP A 235 -9.34 28.95 -18.70
CA TRP A 235 -9.26 28.71 -20.14
C TRP A 235 -7.88 28.26 -20.66
N PRO A 236 -6.73 28.87 -20.29
CA PRO A 236 -5.42 28.45 -20.79
C PRO A 236 -5.07 26.98 -20.50
N GLN A 237 -5.57 26.42 -19.39
CA GLN A 237 -5.30 25.03 -19.01
C GLN A 237 -6.20 24.04 -19.76
N HIS A 238 -7.37 24.49 -20.21
CA HIS A 238 -8.36 23.65 -20.88
C HIS A 238 -8.26 23.73 -22.41
N ARG A 239 -7.86 24.89 -22.94
CA ARG A 239 -7.68 25.19 -24.37
C ARG A 239 -7.01 24.06 -25.19
N PRO A 240 -5.96 23.35 -24.72
CA PRO A 240 -5.31 22.31 -25.51
C PRO A 240 -6.11 21.00 -25.66
N HIS A 241 -7.17 20.80 -24.87
CA HIS A 241 -7.85 19.52 -24.72
C HIS A 241 -9.28 19.50 -25.26
N VAL A 242 -9.86 20.68 -25.45
CA VAL A 242 -11.26 20.89 -25.82
C VAL A 242 -11.45 20.82 -27.33
N ILE A 243 -12.54 20.21 -27.76
CA ILE A 243 -13.10 20.37 -29.10
C ILE A 243 -14.16 21.47 -29.06
N PHE A 244 -13.91 22.58 -29.78
CA PHE A 244 -14.72 23.80 -29.68
C PHE A 244 -16.21 23.56 -29.94
N ASP A 245 -16.55 22.79 -30.97
CA ASP A 245 -17.95 22.51 -31.34
C ASP A 245 -18.73 21.69 -30.30
N LYS A 246 -18.02 20.96 -29.44
CA LYS A 246 -18.63 20.14 -28.38
C LYS A 246 -18.88 20.93 -27.10
N LEU A 247 -18.48 22.20 -27.04
CA LEU A 247 -18.79 23.07 -25.91
C LEU A 247 -20.24 23.53 -25.95
N PRO A 248 -20.84 23.84 -24.78
CA PRO A 248 -22.09 24.57 -24.72
C PRO A 248 -21.98 25.92 -25.45
N ILE A 249 -23.04 26.32 -26.16
CA ILE A 249 -23.10 27.56 -26.95
C ILE A 249 -22.68 28.79 -26.13
N VAL A 250 -23.11 28.86 -24.87
CA VAL A 250 -22.76 29.94 -23.94
C VAL A 250 -21.25 30.04 -23.71
N GLN A 251 -20.56 28.90 -23.64
CA GLN A 251 -19.10 28.86 -23.46
C GLN A 251 -18.37 29.16 -24.77
N GLN A 252 -18.91 28.75 -25.92
CA GLN A 252 -18.36 29.11 -27.24
C GLN A 252 -18.33 30.64 -27.41
N GLN A 253 -19.45 31.32 -27.12
CA GLN A 253 -19.55 32.79 -27.15
C GLN A 253 -18.59 33.46 -26.17
N LEU A 254 -18.39 32.86 -25.00
CA LEU A 254 -17.46 33.39 -24.00
C LEU A 254 -15.99 33.27 -24.46
N ILE A 255 -15.64 32.18 -25.15
CA ILE A 255 -14.30 31.99 -25.72
C ILE A 255 -14.06 32.95 -26.89
N GLU A 256 -15.06 33.23 -27.74
CA GLU A 256 -14.95 34.26 -28.78
C GLU A 256 -14.56 35.63 -28.20
N LYS A 257 -15.09 35.97 -27.02
CA LYS A 257 -14.78 37.22 -26.31
C LYS A 257 -13.39 37.20 -25.66
N ILE A 258 -12.90 36.05 -25.19
CA ILE A 258 -11.66 35.93 -24.40
C ILE A 258 -10.43 35.58 -25.25
N ASP A 259 -10.60 34.79 -26.31
CA ASP A 259 -9.54 34.23 -27.15
C ASP A 259 -9.99 34.13 -28.62
N PRO A 260 -10.23 35.28 -29.29
CA PRO A 260 -10.72 35.31 -30.68
C PRO A 260 -9.74 34.64 -31.66
N ASP A 261 -8.44 34.74 -31.40
CA ASP A 261 -7.39 34.11 -32.21
C ASP A 261 -7.48 32.58 -32.20
N TYR A 262 -7.87 31.98 -31.06
CA TYR A 262 -8.13 30.55 -30.98
C TYR A 262 -9.32 30.16 -31.86
N VAL A 263 -10.44 30.88 -31.74
CA VAL A 263 -11.65 30.58 -32.51
C VAL A 263 -11.41 30.72 -34.01
N ALA A 264 -10.71 31.78 -34.44
CA ALA A 264 -10.33 31.97 -35.83
C ALA A 264 -9.50 30.79 -36.36
N LYS A 265 -8.54 30.27 -35.58
CA LYS A 265 -7.72 29.11 -35.96
C LYS A 265 -8.53 27.82 -36.05
N VAL A 266 -9.47 27.61 -35.13
CA VAL A 266 -10.35 26.43 -35.15
C VAL A 266 -11.24 26.45 -36.39
N ARG A 267 -11.94 27.57 -36.62
CA ARG A 267 -12.81 27.75 -37.79
C ARG A 267 -12.05 27.60 -39.11
N ALA A 268 -10.85 28.18 -39.22
CA ALA A 268 -10.02 28.03 -40.42
C ALA A 268 -9.59 26.57 -40.68
N ARG A 269 -9.33 25.81 -39.61
CA ARG A 269 -8.98 24.38 -39.71
C ARG A 269 -10.16 23.53 -40.15
N GLU A 270 -11.37 23.85 -39.71
CA GLU A 270 -12.61 23.21 -40.15
C GLU A 270 -12.89 23.49 -41.62
N SER A 271 -12.78 24.75 -42.06
CA SER A 271 -12.95 25.11 -43.49
C SER A 271 -11.97 24.36 -44.39
N PHE A 272 -10.72 24.17 -43.96
CA PHE A 272 -9.72 23.39 -44.70
C PHE A 272 -10.05 21.89 -44.76
N CYS A 273 -10.54 21.30 -43.66
CA CYS A 273 -10.94 19.89 -43.62
C CYS A 273 -12.19 19.59 -44.46
N TYR A 274 -13.10 20.55 -44.61
CA TYR A 274 -14.27 20.41 -45.49
C TYR A 274 -13.89 20.53 -46.98
N ALA A 275 -13.00 21.48 -47.34
CA ALA A 275 -12.53 21.64 -48.72
C ALA A 275 -11.82 20.37 -49.25
N VAL A 276 -11.00 19.70 -48.42
CA VAL A 276 -10.29 18.46 -48.82
C VAL A 276 -11.24 17.25 -48.97
N LYS A 277 -12.43 17.28 -48.35
CA LYS A 277 -13.43 16.20 -48.48
C LYS A 277 -14.35 16.36 -49.70
N GLU A 278 -14.44 17.54 -50.30
CA GLU A 278 -15.21 17.77 -51.54
C GLU A 278 -14.39 17.49 -52.81
N ASP A 279 -13.06 17.38 -52.69
CA ASP A 279 -12.13 17.09 -53.80
C ASP A 279 -11.73 15.59 -53.91
N ILE A 280 -12.45 14.67 -53.25
CA ILE A 280 -12.30 13.20 -53.36
C ILE A 280 -13.64 12.59 -53.77
#